data_AF-A0A8D8JM00-F1
#
_entry.id   AF-A0A8D8JM00-F1
#
_cell.length_a   1.000
_cell.length_b   1.000
_cell.length_c   1.000
_cell.angle_alpha   90.00
_cell.angle_beta   90.00
_cell.angle_gamma   90.00
#
_symmetry.space_group_name_H-M   'P 1'
#
loop_
_entity.id
_entity.type
_entity.pdbx_description
1 polymer ?
#
loop_
_entity_poly.entity_id
_entity_poly.type
_entity_poly.pdbx_seq_one_letter_code
_entity_poly.pdbx_strand_id
1 'polypeptide(L)'
;MDTATGSGLMEEYDLMKQSKYRVYMSNIDKALKNFEYSSEWADLISALGKLNKVISTNSQYQIIPRRIKISKRLAQCMHPALPSGVHLKALESYDVIFSNIGVDRLASELFIYSAGLFPLLGYSAMNVRPTLLSIYEKYFVPLGEKLRPALSGFLSGVFPGLESGQDHFERTSSLLDKVCAAVKPECFYTCLWECIVTNASVRLPAISYVLDHFDKKRHCGDQKELMGSSVELLVTGLCGCLNDAVILVQRNTLEFLLLAFPLHEMVLAKRDVIKLVKTALNTILRRDMSLNRRLYSWLLGADTSLGKHLEDIGHDRESSDPNSYFEIHSKEVLISAFKLILKSSVTSNPVDLSPYRILISLLDKAEIGQRILDDVLCDIIRTISLCNGNLEVQKSANLLFSTFDPSY
;
A
#
# COMPACT_ATOMS: atom_id res chain seq x y z
N MET A 1 6.04 -29.57 5.48
CA MET A 1 7.50 -29.78 5.32
C MET A 1 7.76 -29.82 3.83
N ASP A 2 8.27 -28.73 3.30
CA ASP A 2 8.30 -28.47 1.86
C ASP A 2 9.25 -29.42 1.12
N THR A 3 8.72 -30.10 0.12
CA THR A 3 9.47 -30.99 -0.79
C THR A 3 10.60 -30.25 -1.52
N ALA A 4 10.48 -28.94 -1.71
CA ALA A 4 11.49 -28.10 -2.36
C ALA A 4 12.77 -27.89 -1.52
N THR A 5 12.65 -27.71 -0.20
CA THR A 5 13.83 -27.59 0.70
C THR A 5 14.53 -28.93 0.90
N GLY A 6 13.78 -30.05 0.84
CA GLY A 6 14.35 -31.40 0.82
C GLY A 6 15.20 -31.70 -0.41
N SER A 7 14.78 -31.24 -1.60
CA SER A 7 15.50 -31.46 -2.86
C SER A 7 16.87 -30.75 -2.86
N GLY A 8 16.90 -29.47 -2.48
CA GLY A 8 18.13 -28.68 -2.51
C GLY A 8 19.22 -29.18 -1.54
N LEU A 9 18.83 -29.72 -0.38
CA LEU A 9 19.77 -30.31 0.59
C LEU A 9 20.33 -31.64 0.11
N MET A 10 19.52 -32.47 -0.57
CA MET A 10 19.97 -33.73 -1.13
C MET A 10 20.92 -33.49 -2.33
N GLU A 11 20.59 -32.54 -3.20
CA GLU A 11 21.47 -32.12 -4.30
C GLU A 11 22.81 -31.58 -3.77
N GLU A 12 22.79 -30.75 -2.71
CA GLU A 12 24.01 -30.25 -2.08
C GLU A 12 24.84 -31.39 -1.47
N TYR A 13 24.20 -32.38 -0.84
CA TYR A 13 24.87 -33.57 -0.30
C TYR A 13 25.60 -34.36 -1.38
N ASP A 14 24.99 -34.52 -2.56
CA ASP A 14 25.65 -35.18 -3.69
C ASP A 14 26.79 -34.35 -4.27
N LEU A 15 26.65 -33.03 -4.35
CA LEU A 15 27.74 -32.14 -4.74
C LEU A 15 28.93 -32.21 -3.76
N MET A 16 28.68 -32.38 -2.46
CA MET A 16 29.76 -32.54 -1.46
C MET A 16 30.63 -33.78 -1.69
N LYS A 17 30.16 -34.78 -2.44
CA LYS A 17 30.97 -35.94 -2.85
C LYS A 17 32.04 -35.56 -3.88
N GLN A 18 31.84 -34.48 -4.63
CA GLN A 18 32.77 -34.00 -5.65
C GLN A 18 33.93 -33.19 -5.03
N SER A 19 35.16 -33.57 -5.34
CA SER A 19 36.37 -32.88 -4.83
C SER A 19 36.40 -31.40 -5.21
N LYS A 20 36.05 -31.08 -6.47
CA LYS A 20 35.99 -29.70 -6.97
C LYS A 20 34.99 -28.82 -6.19
N TYR A 21 33.84 -29.37 -5.80
CA TYR A 21 32.85 -28.64 -4.99
C TYR A 21 33.34 -28.36 -3.57
N ARG A 22 34.03 -29.33 -2.94
CA ARG A 22 34.66 -29.11 -1.62
C ARG A 22 35.75 -28.01 -1.67
N VAL A 23 36.51 -27.94 -2.76
CA VAL A 23 37.47 -26.84 -2.98
C VAL A 23 36.75 -25.51 -3.15
N TYR A 24 35.66 -25.47 -3.94
CA TYR A 24 34.82 -24.27 -4.09
C TYR A 24 34.29 -23.78 -2.73
N MET A 25 33.72 -24.67 -1.92
CA MET A 25 33.27 -24.37 -0.57
C MET A 25 34.38 -23.83 0.34
N SER A 26 35.59 -24.43 0.32
CA SER A 26 36.73 -23.92 1.07
C SER A 26 37.14 -22.52 0.63
N ASN A 27 37.11 -22.23 -0.67
CA ASN A 27 37.40 -20.91 -1.21
C ASN A 27 36.33 -19.88 -0.82
N ILE A 28 35.05 -20.27 -0.78
CA ILE A 28 33.97 -19.43 -0.24
C ILE A 28 34.20 -19.13 1.25
N ASP A 29 34.53 -20.14 2.07
CA ASP A 29 34.80 -19.94 3.50
C ASP A 29 36.00 -18.99 3.70
N LYS A 30 37.05 -19.09 2.88
CA LYS A 30 38.18 -18.13 2.88
C LYS A 30 37.76 -16.73 2.45
N ALA A 31 36.91 -16.60 1.42
CA ALA A 31 36.40 -15.31 0.98
C ALA A 31 35.54 -14.64 2.08
N LEU A 32 34.69 -15.41 2.74
CA LEU A 32 33.80 -14.94 3.81
C LEU A 32 34.54 -14.46 5.06
N LYS A 33 35.72 -15.01 5.37
CA LYS A 33 36.57 -14.51 6.46
C LYS A 33 36.97 -13.05 6.29
N ASN A 34 37.09 -12.53 5.06
CA ASN A 34 37.45 -11.12 4.84
C ASN A 34 36.39 -10.15 5.41
N PHE A 35 35.12 -10.56 5.50
CA PHE A 35 34.06 -9.76 6.11
C PHE A 35 34.14 -9.69 7.64
N GLU A 36 34.89 -10.60 8.29
CA GLU A 36 35.04 -10.63 9.75
C GLU A 36 36.12 -9.66 10.24
N TYR A 37 37.06 -9.29 9.37
CA TYR A 37 38.16 -8.37 9.66
C TYR A 37 37.97 -6.98 9.03
N SER A 38 36.82 -6.72 8.43
CA SER A 38 36.53 -5.43 7.79
C SER A 38 36.36 -4.34 8.84
N SER A 39 37.18 -3.30 8.78
CA SER A 39 37.10 -2.14 9.68
C SER A 39 36.52 -0.92 8.96
N GLU A 40 36.73 -0.84 7.65
CA GLU A 40 36.26 0.27 6.82
C GLU A 40 35.33 -0.21 5.70
N TRP A 41 34.57 0.71 5.12
CA TRP A 41 33.67 0.40 4.00
C TRP A 41 34.42 -0.09 2.75
N ALA A 42 35.67 0.33 2.54
CA ALA A 42 36.51 -0.13 1.43
C ALA A 42 36.90 -1.61 1.56
N ASP A 43 37.00 -2.13 2.78
CA ASP A 43 37.25 -3.55 3.04
C ASP A 43 36.07 -4.41 2.56
N LEU A 44 34.84 -3.91 2.74
CA LEU A 44 33.63 -4.58 2.27
C LEU A 44 33.62 -4.70 0.74
N ILE A 45 34.00 -3.64 0.01
CA ILE A 45 34.11 -3.67 -1.45
C ILE A 45 35.14 -4.73 -1.88
N SER A 46 36.29 -4.77 -1.21
CA SER A 46 37.34 -5.76 -1.47
C SER A 46 36.89 -7.19 -1.16
N ALA A 47 36.15 -7.39 -0.06
CA ALA A 47 35.60 -8.67 0.34
C ALA A 47 34.54 -9.18 -0.65
N LEU A 48 33.62 -8.30 -1.10
CA LEU A 48 32.64 -8.59 -2.14
C LEU A 48 33.32 -8.93 -3.48
N GLY A 49 34.36 -8.18 -3.87
CA GLY A 49 35.12 -8.46 -5.10
C GLY A 49 35.79 -9.83 -5.08
N LYS A 50 36.40 -10.21 -3.95
CA LYS A 50 36.95 -11.57 -3.77
C LYS A 50 35.86 -12.63 -3.87
N LEU A 51 34.72 -12.41 -3.21
CA LEU A 51 33.57 -13.33 -3.25
C LEU A 51 33.03 -13.51 -4.68
N ASN A 52 32.84 -12.43 -5.43
CA ASN A 52 32.39 -12.47 -6.83
C ASN A 52 33.32 -13.34 -7.68
N LYS A 53 34.64 -13.13 -7.57
CA LYS A 53 35.63 -13.92 -8.31
C LYS A 53 35.53 -15.42 -8.01
N VAL A 54 35.32 -15.80 -6.74
CA VAL A 54 35.16 -17.22 -6.37
C VAL A 54 33.86 -17.80 -6.95
N ILE A 55 32.76 -17.04 -6.94
CA ILE A 55 31.48 -17.50 -7.49
C ILE A 55 31.54 -17.60 -9.03
N SER A 56 32.02 -16.58 -9.72
CA SER A 56 32.10 -16.56 -11.19
C SER A 56 33.00 -17.64 -11.77
N THR A 57 34.11 -17.99 -11.09
CA THR A 57 35.02 -19.07 -11.53
C THR A 57 34.44 -20.47 -11.32
N ASN A 58 33.30 -20.59 -10.62
CA ASN A 58 32.62 -21.84 -10.31
C ASN A 58 31.16 -21.84 -10.81
N SER A 59 30.88 -21.13 -11.91
CA SER A 59 29.53 -20.93 -12.47
C SER A 59 28.83 -22.22 -12.92
N GLN A 60 29.55 -23.33 -13.05
CA GLN A 60 28.95 -24.64 -13.31
C GLN A 60 28.07 -25.16 -12.15
N TYR A 61 28.21 -24.61 -10.94
CA TYR A 61 27.41 -25.04 -9.79
C TYR A 61 26.28 -24.05 -9.49
N GLN A 62 25.04 -24.49 -9.63
CA GLN A 62 23.86 -23.71 -9.26
C GLN A 62 23.66 -23.61 -7.74
N ILE A 63 24.19 -24.55 -6.96
CA ILE A 63 24.13 -24.50 -5.49
C ILE A 63 25.37 -23.81 -4.95
N ILE A 64 25.21 -22.57 -4.53
CA ILE A 64 26.28 -21.78 -3.92
C ILE A 64 26.50 -22.24 -2.46
N PRO A 65 27.71 -22.69 -2.09
CA PRO A 65 28.04 -23.03 -0.72
C PRO A 65 27.83 -21.83 0.20
N ARG A 66 27.36 -22.06 1.43
CA ARG A 66 27.17 -21.00 2.44
C ARG A 66 26.23 -19.86 2.01
N ARG A 67 25.31 -20.09 1.05
CA ARG A 67 24.34 -19.09 0.55
C ARG A 67 23.64 -18.26 1.63
N ILE A 68 23.26 -18.87 2.76
CA ILE A 68 22.66 -18.15 3.89
C ILE A 68 23.65 -17.17 4.56
N LYS A 69 24.91 -17.56 4.74
CA LYS A 69 25.93 -16.65 5.32
C LYS A 69 26.27 -15.54 4.33
N ILE A 70 26.37 -15.87 3.04
CA ILE A 70 26.56 -14.89 1.96
C ILE A 70 25.43 -13.87 1.95
N SER A 71 24.17 -14.32 1.93
CA SER A 71 23.02 -13.43 1.82
C SER A 71 22.89 -12.49 3.02
N LYS A 72 23.21 -12.96 4.24
CA LYS A 72 23.32 -12.12 5.43
C LYS A 72 24.39 -11.03 5.29
N ARG A 73 25.56 -11.35 4.73
CA ARG A 73 26.61 -10.35 4.46
C ARG A 73 26.18 -9.34 3.39
N LEU A 74 25.52 -9.81 2.32
CA LEU A 74 24.99 -8.91 1.30
C LEU A 74 23.93 -7.95 1.86
N ALA A 75 23.03 -8.43 2.73
CA ALA A 75 22.06 -7.58 3.40
C ALA A 75 22.74 -6.51 4.29
N GLN A 76 23.80 -6.87 5.01
CA GLN A 76 24.62 -5.90 5.77
C GLN A 76 25.25 -4.85 4.86
N CYS A 77 25.76 -5.27 3.70
CA CYS A 77 26.34 -4.35 2.71
C CYS A 77 25.30 -3.39 2.11
N MET A 78 23.99 -3.63 2.25
CA MET A 78 22.92 -2.72 1.82
C MET A 78 22.50 -1.72 2.89
N HIS A 79 23.13 -1.70 4.08
CA HIS A 79 22.72 -0.81 5.16
C HIS A 79 22.74 0.69 4.74
N PRO A 80 21.75 1.52 5.15
CA PRO A 80 21.67 2.93 4.75
C PRO A 80 22.89 3.78 5.12
N ALA A 81 23.58 3.42 6.20
CA ALA A 81 24.79 4.11 6.66
C ALA A 81 26.05 3.82 5.82
N LEU A 82 25.98 2.90 4.84
CA LEU A 82 27.10 2.57 3.97
C LEU A 82 27.06 3.40 2.67
N PRO A 83 28.23 3.74 2.09
CA PRO A 83 28.28 4.56 0.89
C PRO A 83 27.82 3.79 -0.35
N SER A 84 27.39 4.54 -1.38
CA SER A 84 26.85 3.99 -2.64
C SER A 84 27.81 3.02 -3.35
N GLY A 85 29.12 3.18 -3.19
CA GLY A 85 30.12 2.24 -3.72
C GLY A 85 29.97 0.82 -3.15
N VAL A 86 29.62 0.69 -1.86
CA VAL A 86 29.36 -0.63 -1.25
C VAL A 86 28.05 -1.21 -1.78
N HIS A 87 27.00 -0.39 -1.89
CA HIS A 87 25.71 -0.83 -2.45
C HIS A 87 25.88 -1.33 -3.89
N LEU A 88 26.55 -0.58 -4.76
CA LEU A 88 26.83 -0.96 -6.14
C LEU A 88 27.61 -2.28 -6.22
N LYS A 89 28.63 -2.44 -5.39
CA LYS A 89 29.42 -3.68 -5.37
C LYS A 89 28.60 -4.87 -4.87
N ALA A 90 27.72 -4.67 -3.91
CA ALA A 90 26.82 -5.71 -3.43
C ALA A 90 25.76 -6.07 -4.47
N LEU A 91 25.24 -5.11 -5.25
CA LEU A 91 24.35 -5.38 -6.38
C LEU A 91 25.05 -6.19 -7.48
N GLU A 92 26.34 -5.94 -7.74
CA GLU A 92 27.15 -6.79 -8.63
C GLU A 92 27.25 -8.22 -8.08
N SER A 93 27.41 -8.39 -6.77
CA SER A 93 27.39 -9.72 -6.14
C SER A 93 26.04 -10.42 -6.31
N TYR A 94 24.92 -9.70 -6.18
CA TYR A 94 23.59 -10.25 -6.47
C TYR A 94 23.47 -10.67 -7.94
N ASP A 95 23.94 -9.85 -8.90
CA ASP A 95 23.92 -10.19 -10.32
C ASP A 95 24.68 -11.49 -10.61
N VAL A 96 25.91 -11.64 -10.07
CA VAL A 96 26.73 -12.84 -10.22
C VAL A 96 26.06 -14.08 -9.61
N ILE A 97 25.41 -13.93 -8.46
CA ILE A 97 24.68 -15.02 -7.81
C ILE A 97 23.49 -15.43 -8.66
N PHE A 98 22.62 -14.48 -9.03
CA PHE A 98 21.38 -14.76 -9.74
C PHE A 98 21.62 -15.29 -11.16
N SER A 99 22.67 -14.82 -11.85
CA SER A 99 23.07 -15.38 -13.14
C SER A 99 23.50 -16.85 -13.07
N ASN A 100 24.04 -17.28 -11.92
CA ASN A 100 24.55 -18.64 -11.74
C ASN A 100 23.49 -19.62 -11.26
N ILE A 101 22.60 -19.21 -10.34
CA ILE A 101 21.63 -20.12 -9.71
C ILE A 101 20.39 -20.38 -10.58
N GLY A 102 20.06 -19.47 -11.50
CA GLY A 102 18.90 -19.59 -12.39
C GLY A 102 17.55 -19.32 -11.70
N VAL A 103 16.49 -19.28 -12.52
CA VAL A 103 15.14 -18.81 -12.11
C VAL A 103 14.50 -19.71 -11.05
N ASP A 104 14.58 -21.03 -11.23
CA ASP A 104 13.94 -21.99 -10.30
C ASP A 104 14.56 -21.96 -8.90
N ARG A 105 15.90 -21.90 -8.83
CA ARG A 105 16.58 -21.80 -7.55
C ARG A 105 16.32 -20.44 -6.90
N LEU A 106 16.41 -19.36 -7.67
CA LEU A 106 16.11 -18.01 -7.17
C LEU A 106 14.70 -17.96 -6.54
N ALA A 107 13.70 -18.54 -7.19
CA ALA A 107 12.35 -18.63 -6.63
C ALA A 107 12.33 -19.36 -5.27
N SER A 108 13.01 -20.50 -5.16
CA SER A 108 13.06 -21.28 -3.91
C SER A 108 13.86 -20.62 -2.78
N GLU A 109 14.81 -19.75 -3.13
CA GLU A 109 15.73 -19.10 -2.19
C GLU A 109 15.48 -17.59 -2.06
N LEU A 110 14.37 -17.10 -2.61
CA LEU A 110 14.10 -15.66 -2.71
C LEU A 110 14.14 -14.97 -1.33
N PHE A 111 13.62 -15.66 -0.31
CA PHE A 111 13.56 -15.17 1.06
C PHE A 111 14.93 -14.88 1.70
N ILE A 112 15.99 -15.59 1.29
CA ILE A 112 17.33 -15.33 1.85
C ILE A 112 17.97 -14.10 1.23
N TYR A 113 17.59 -13.74 0.01
CA TYR A 113 18.18 -12.64 -0.75
C TYR A 113 17.36 -11.34 -0.71
N SER A 114 16.07 -11.40 -0.35
CA SER A 114 15.17 -10.24 -0.34
C SER A 114 15.49 -9.20 0.73
N ALA A 115 16.01 -9.62 1.89
CA ALA A 115 16.18 -8.78 3.08
C ALA A 115 17.01 -7.51 2.84
N GLY A 116 18.03 -7.57 1.99
CA GLY A 116 18.85 -6.41 1.63
C GLY A 116 18.33 -5.65 0.41
N LEU A 117 17.74 -6.36 -0.57
CA LEU A 117 17.34 -5.76 -1.84
C LEU A 117 16.09 -4.88 -1.69
N PHE A 118 15.02 -5.42 -1.10
CA PHE A 118 13.71 -4.74 -1.10
C PHE A 118 13.76 -3.35 -0.46
N PRO A 119 14.37 -3.16 0.72
CA PRO A 119 14.39 -1.84 1.35
C PRO A 119 15.25 -0.82 0.60
N LEU A 120 16.22 -1.27 -0.21
CA LEU A 120 17.29 -0.42 -0.75
C LEU A 120 16.76 0.74 -1.59
N LEU A 121 15.69 0.54 -2.37
CA LEU A 121 15.16 1.57 -3.26
C LEU A 121 14.68 2.82 -2.51
N GLY A 122 14.24 2.66 -1.26
CA GLY A 122 13.70 3.75 -0.43
C GLY A 122 14.76 4.72 0.11
N TYR A 123 16.04 4.33 0.17
CA TYR A 123 17.11 5.17 0.75
C TYR A 123 18.41 5.20 -0.07
N SER A 124 18.51 4.44 -1.16
CA SER A 124 19.72 4.40 -1.98
C SER A 124 20.00 5.73 -2.67
N ALA A 125 21.28 6.06 -2.86
CA ALA A 125 21.69 7.21 -3.66
C ALA A 125 21.21 7.09 -5.12
N MET A 126 21.02 8.22 -5.81
CA MET A 126 20.47 8.26 -7.17
C MET A 126 21.24 7.39 -8.17
N ASN A 127 22.57 7.31 -8.04
CA ASN A 127 23.41 6.47 -8.92
C ASN A 127 23.26 4.95 -8.68
N VAL A 128 22.69 4.52 -7.56
CA VAL A 128 22.46 3.10 -7.23
C VAL A 128 21.16 2.59 -7.84
N ARG A 129 20.14 3.46 -7.93
CA ARG A 129 18.79 3.10 -8.37
C ARG A 129 18.74 2.43 -9.74
N PRO A 130 19.45 2.92 -10.79
CA PRO A 130 19.45 2.25 -12.09
C PRO A 130 19.91 0.80 -12.02
N THR A 131 20.94 0.53 -11.22
CA THR A 131 21.51 -0.81 -11.05
C THR A 131 20.55 -1.72 -10.29
N LEU A 132 19.89 -1.21 -9.24
CA LEU A 132 18.89 -1.96 -8.49
C LEU A 132 17.67 -2.30 -9.36
N LEU A 133 17.14 -1.33 -10.12
CA LEU A 133 16.03 -1.56 -11.03
C LEU A 133 16.39 -2.62 -12.09
N SER A 134 17.62 -2.61 -12.61
CA SER A 134 18.10 -3.65 -13.53
C SER A 134 18.09 -5.06 -12.90
N ILE A 135 18.40 -5.20 -11.61
CA ILE A 135 18.29 -6.48 -10.90
C ILE A 135 16.84 -6.95 -10.85
N TYR A 136 15.89 -6.08 -10.52
CA TYR A 136 14.47 -6.42 -10.48
C TYR A 136 13.93 -6.81 -11.85
N GLU A 137 14.24 -6.02 -12.88
CA GLU A 137 13.83 -6.29 -14.26
C GLU A 137 14.41 -7.60 -14.79
N LYS A 138 15.69 -7.89 -14.52
CA LYS A 138 16.40 -9.06 -15.04
C LYS A 138 16.05 -10.35 -14.31
N TYR A 139 15.79 -10.29 -13.00
CA TYR A 139 15.69 -11.49 -12.16
C TYR A 139 14.37 -11.67 -11.43
N PHE A 140 13.63 -10.59 -11.13
CA PHE A 140 12.38 -10.69 -10.37
C PHE A 140 11.16 -10.74 -11.29
N VAL A 141 11.11 -9.91 -12.33
CA VAL A 141 10.02 -9.95 -13.33
C VAL A 141 9.90 -11.34 -13.98
N PRO A 142 10.99 -12.02 -14.39
CA PRO A 142 10.88 -13.35 -15.01
C PRO A 142 10.46 -14.48 -14.06
N LEU A 143 10.40 -14.26 -12.74
CA LEU A 143 9.86 -15.25 -11.80
C LEU A 143 8.36 -15.48 -12.04
N GLY A 144 7.65 -14.49 -12.58
CA GLY A 144 6.20 -14.56 -12.78
C GLY A 144 5.48 -14.91 -11.49
N GLU A 145 4.58 -15.88 -11.55
CA GLU A 145 3.81 -16.34 -10.39
C GLU A 145 4.68 -16.88 -9.23
N LYS A 146 5.95 -17.26 -9.49
CA LYS A 146 6.87 -17.69 -8.44
C LYS A 146 7.33 -16.56 -7.51
N LEU A 147 7.11 -15.29 -7.89
CA LEU A 147 7.38 -14.13 -7.03
C LEU A 147 6.34 -13.95 -5.91
N ARG A 148 5.14 -14.53 -6.05
CA ARG A 148 4.01 -14.32 -5.11
C ARG A 148 4.37 -14.47 -3.63
N PRO A 149 5.14 -15.47 -3.18
CA PRO A 149 5.48 -15.61 -1.76
C PRO A 149 6.27 -14.44 -1.16
N ALA A 150 6.95 -13.64 -2.00
CA ALA A 150 7.71 -12.47 -1.57
C ALA A 150 7.11 -11.16 -2.08
N LEU A 151 5.94 -11.20 -2.73
CA LEU A 151 5.38 -10.04 -3.45
C LEU A 151 5.05 -8.89 -2.49
N SER A 152 4.44 -9.15 -1.33
CA SER A 152 4.16 -8.11 -0.33
C SER A 152 5.43 -7.42 0.17
N GLY A 153 6.51 -8.19 0.39
CA GLY A 153 7.83 -7.65 0.73
C GLY A 153 8.42 -6.82 -0.40
N PHE A 154 8.32 -7.29 -1.65
CA PHE A 154 8.80 -6.58 -2.83
C PHE A 154 8.08 -5.24 -3.00
N LEU A 155 6.74 -5.25 -2.98
CA LEU A 155 5.92 -4.05 -3.12
C LEU A 155 6.19 -3.05 -1.97
N SER A 156 6.31 -3.53 -0.74
CA SER A 156 6.65 -2.69 0.42
C SER A 156 8.00 -1.98 0.27
N GLY A 157 8.95 -2.59 -0.44
CA GLY A 157 10.27 -2.03 -0.70
C GLY A 157 10.31 -1.10 -1.93
N VAL A 158 9.50 -1.38 -2.95
CA VAL A 158 9.52 -0.64 -4.23
C VAL A 158 8.62 0.59 -4.22
N PHE A 159 7.41 0.50 -3.66
CA PHE A 159 6.46 1.63 -3.66
C PHE A 159 7.01 2.92 -3.05
N PRO A 160 7.78 2.91 -1.95
CA PRO A 160 8.39 4.14 -1.43
C PRO A 160 9.34 4.83 -2.41
N GLY A 161 9.83 4.11 -3.44
CA GLY A 161 10.64 4.69 -4.52
C GLY A 161 9.81 5.29 -5.67
N LEU A 162 8.50 5.09 -5.69
CA LEU A 162 7.59 5.60 -6.73
C LEU A 162 7.09 7.02 -6.37
N GLU A 163 7.98 8.00 -6.39
CA GLU A 163 7.64 9.40 -6.13
C GLU A 163 7.62 10.24 -7.41
N SER A 164 6.49 10.89 -7.68
CA SER A 164 6.33 11.76 -8.85
C SER A 164 7.37 12.88 -8.88
N GLY A 165 8.02 13.06 -10.02
CA GLY A 165 9.07 14.09 -10.20
C GLY A 165 10.47 13.65 -9.78
N GLN A 166 10.67 12.41 -9.30
CA GLN A 166 12.01 11.85 -9.12
C GLN A 166 12.58 11.25 -10.42
N ASP A 167 13.91 11.25 -10.50
CA ASP A 167 14.64 10.48 -11.50
C ASP A 167 14.25 9.00 -11.41
N HIS A 168 13.95 8.39 -12.56
CA HIS A 168 13.49 6.99 -12.69
C HIS A 168 12.05 6.69 -12.22
N PHE A 169 11.20 7.69 -12.01
CA PHE A 169 9.76 7.48 -11.77
C PHE A 169 9.13 6.56 -12.84
N GLU A 170 9.26 6.93 -14.12
CA GLU A 170 8.72 6.17 -15.26
C GLU A 170 9.24 4.72 -15.31
N ARG A 171 10.53 4.52 -15.03
CA ARG A 171 11.14 3.19 -15.02
C ARG A 171 10.60 2.35 -13.86
N THR A 172 10.37 2.97 -12.71
CA THR A 172 9.82 2.30 -11.52
C THR A 172 8.35 1.95 -11.73
N SER A 173 7.56 2.84 -12.36
CA SER A 173 6.18 2.56 -12.75
C SER A 173 6.13 1.39 -13.73
N SER A 174 6.93 1.43 -14.80
CA SER A 174 7.00 0.35 -15.78
C SER A 174 7.43 -0.99 -15.16
N LEU A 175 8.31 -0.97 -14.15
CA LEU A 175 8.68 -2.18 -13.39
C LEU A 175 7.46 -2.74 -12.64
N LEU A 176 6.69 -1.90 -11.95
CA LEU A 176 5.48 -2.33 -11.24
C LEU A 176 4.44 -2.91 -12.20
N ASP A 177 4.26 -2.32 -13.37
CA ASP A 177 3.32 -2.80 -14.40
C ASP A 177 3.73 -4.19 -14.92
N LYS A 178 5.02 -4.37 -15.19
CA LYS A 178 5.58 -5.68 -15.58
C LYS A 178 5.39 -6.72 -14.49
N VAL A 179 5.60 -6.37 -13.22
CA VAL A 179 5.37 -7.27 -12.09
C VAL A 179 3.89 -7.60 -11.94
N CYS A 180 3.00 -6.61 -12.06
CA CYS A 180 1.55 -6.78 -12.02
C CYS A 180 1.08 -7.78 -13.09
N ALA A 181 1.53 -7.62 -14.32
CA ALA A 181 1.25 -8.56 -15.40
C ALA A 181 1.82 -9.97 -15.11
N ALA A 182 3.05 -10.06 -14.59
CA ALA A 182 3.75 -11.31 -14.37
C ALA A 182 3.17 -12.16 -13.21
N VAL A 183 2.67 -11.52 -12.14
CA VAL A 183 2.08 -12.21 -10.97
C VAL A 183 0.56 -12.39 -11.05
N LYS A 184 -0.06 -11.86 -12.11
CA LYS A 184 -1.50 -11.61 -12.31
C LYS A 184 -2.02 -10.40 -11.51
N PRO A 185 -2.81 -9.51 -12.14
CA PRO A 185 -3.33 -8.30 -11.50
C PRO A 185 -4.06 -8.56 -10.17
N GLU A 186 -4.93 -9.56 -10.10
CA GLU A 186 -5.68 -9.88 -8.88
C GLU A 186 -4.76 -10.16 -7.67
N CYS A 187 -3.67 -10.90 -7.88
CA CYS A 187 -2.69 -11.18 -6.83
C CYS A 187 -1.87 -9.94 -6.49
N PHE A 188 -1.49 -9.14 -7.49
CA PHE A 188 -0.78 -7.88 -7.31
C PHE A 188 -1.57 -6.91 -6.43
N TYR A 189 -2.83 -6.64 -6.77
CA TYR A 189 -3.67 -5.72 -6.01
C TYR A 189 -3.99 -6.26 -4.61
N THR A 190 -4.13 -7.57 -4.43
CA THR A 190 -4.27 -8.17 -3.09
C THR A 190 -3.08 -7.83 -2.19
N CYS A 191 -1.85 -8.04 -2.68
CA CYS A 191 -0.64 -7.68 -1.93
C CYS A 191 -0.45 -6.17 -1.81
N LEU A 192 -0.88 -5.37 -2.79
CA LEU A 192 -0.87 -3.91 -2.69
C LEU A 192 -1.76 -3.43 -1.54
N TRP A 193 -2.98 -3.96 -1.42
CA TRP A 193 -3.88 -3.63 -0.30
C TRP A 193 -3.32 -4.08 1.05
N GLU A 194 -2.67 -5.25 1.11
CA GLU A 194 -1.93 -5.71 2.29
C GLU A 194 -0.82 -4.71 2.69
N CYS A 195 -0.03 -4.21 1.73
CA CYS A 195 0.99 -3.19 1.96
C CYS A 195 0.39 -1.87 2.46
N ILE A 196 -0.74 -1.44 1.90
CA ILE A 196 -1.46 -0.22 2.33
C ILE A 196 -1.93 -0.34 3.79
N VAL A 197 -2.45 -1.51 4.18
CA VAL A 197 -2.87 -1.78 5.56
C VAL A 197 -1.69 -1.70 6.52
N THR A 198 -0.57 -2.32 6.16
CA THR A 198 0.57 -2.55 7.07
C THR A 198 1.61 -1.43 7.10
N ASN A 199 1.71 -0.60 6.06
CA ASN A 199 2.78 0.39 5.92
C ASN A 199 2.27 1.77 5.49
N ALA A 200 2.42 2.76 6.37
CA ALA A 200 2.03 4.15 6.09
C ALA A 200 2.86 4.80 4.96
N SER A 201 4.16 4.50 4.83
CA SER A 201 5.02 5.09 3.78
C SER A 201 4.66 4.61 2.38
N VAL A 202 3.96 3.49 2.26
CA VAL A 202 3.50 2.93 0.98
C VAL A 202 2.16 3.52 0.53
N ARG A 203 1.34 4.05 1.46
CA ARG A 203 -0.04 4.44 1.15
C ARG A 203 -0.15 5.47 0.04
N LEU A 204 0.65 6.53 0.08
CA LEU A 204 0.62 7.58 -0.94
C LEU A 204 1.01 7.08 -2.34
N PRO A 205 2.19 6.45 -2.54
CA PRO A 205 2.55 5.95 -3.86
C PRO A 205 1.60 4.84 -4.33
N ALA A 206 1.14 3.95 -3.45
CA ALA A 206 0.23 2.87 -3.83
C ALA A 206 -1.17 3.37 -4.22
N ILE A 207 -1.78 4.31 -3.48
CA ILE A 207 -3.10 4.84 -3.86
C ILE A 207 -3.03 5.68 -5.13
N SER A 208 -1.91 6.37 -5.36
CA SER A 208 -1.67 7.11 -6.60
C SER A 208 -1.52 6.14 -7.78
N TYR A 209 -0.78 5.06 -7.60
CA TYR A 209 -0.67 3.98 -8.61
C TYR A 209 -2.05 3.39 -8.95
N VAL A 210 -2.89 3.12 -7.95
CA VAL A 210 -4.26 2.61 -8.18
C VAL A 210 -5.11 3.61 -8.97
N LEU A 211 -5.04 4.91 -8.66
CA LEU A 211 -5.75 5.96 -9.39
C LEU A 211 -5.30 6.09 -10.84
N ASP A 212 -4.00 6.00 -11.10
CA ASP A 212 -3.42 6.11 -12.44
C ASP A 212 -3.80 4.90 -13.31
N HIS A 213 -4.04 3.74 -12.69
CA HIS A 213 -4.43 2.49 -13.36
C HIS A 213 -5.95 2.26 -13.41
N PHE A 214 -6.75 3.12 -12.77
CA PHE A 214 -8.20 3.04 -12.85
C PHE A 214 -8.69 3.61 -14.18
N ASP A 215 -9.30 2.79 -15.02
CA ASP A 215 -9.93 3.27 -16.26
C ASP A 215 -11.22 4.01 -15.91
N LYS A 216 -11.14 5.34 -15.96
CA LYS A 216 -12.25 6.26 -15.66
C LYS A 216 -13.43 6.12 -16.61
N LYS A 217 -13.31 5.38 -17.72
CA LYS A 217 -14.39 5.15 -18.68
C LYS A 217 -15.17 3.87 -18.42
N ARG A 218 -14.79 3.08 -17.41
CA ARG A 218 -15.40 1.80 -17.09
C ARG A 218 -15.83 1.76 -15.64
N HIS A 219 -16.94 1.08 -15.35
CA HIS A 219 -17.39 0.85 -13.99
C HIS A 219 -16.37 0.01 -13.22
N CYS A 220 -16.28 0.22 -11.90
CA CYS A 220 -15.39 -0.58 -11.07
C CYS A 220 -15.79 -2.06 -11.03
N GLY A 221 -17.09 -2.35 -11.19
CA GLY A 221 -17.60 -3.72 -11.36
C GLY A 221 -17.00 -4.49 -12.54
N ASP A 222 -16.46 -3.79 -13.54
CA ASP A 222 -15.79 -4.38 -14.72
C ASP A 222 -14.26 -4.43 -14.60
N GLN A 223 -13.71 -3.88 -13.51
CA GLN A 223 -12.27 -3.80 -13.21
C GLN A 223 -11.98 -4.46 -11.85
N LYS A 224 -12.57 -5.64 -11.63
CA LYS A 224 -12.55 -6.34 -10.32
C LYS A 224 -11.15 -6.69 -9.86
N GLU A 225 -10.20 -6.80 -10.77
CA GLU A 225 -8.80 -7.08 -10.46
C GLU A 225 -8.22 -6.03 -9.52
N LEU A 226 -8.64 -4.77 -9.62
CA LEU A 226 -8.20 -3.66 -8.75
C LEU A 226 -8.60 -3.87 -7.29
N MET A 227 -9.65 -4.64 -7.01
CA MET A 227 -10.09 -4.98 -5.65
C MET A 227 -9.23 -6.07 -5.02
N GLY A 228 -8.48 -6.82 -5.82
CA GLY A 228 -7.82 -8.06 -5.40
C GLY A 228 -8.82 -9.13 -4.96
N SER A 229 -8.31 -10.20 -4.35
CA SER A 229 -9.09 -11.35 -3.90
C SER A 229 -9.74 -11.15 -2.52
N SER A 230 -9.43 -10.06 -1.80
CA SER A 230 -9.93 -9.80 -0.44
C SER A 230 -10.50 -8.40 -0.30
N VAL A 231 -11.83 -8.32 -0.32
CA VAL A 231 -12.59 -7.09 -0.06
C VAL A 231 -12.28 -6.54 1.34
N GLU A 232 -12.01 -7.40 2.33
CA GLU A 232 -11.65 -6.98 3.68
C GLU A 232 -10.32 -6.20 3.71
N LEU A 233 -9.31 -6.66 2.95
CA LEU A 233 -8.03 -5.94 2.82
C LEU A 233 -8.21 -4.60 2.12
N LEU A 234 -8.96 -4.57 1.02
CA LEU A 234 -9.31 -3.34 0.30
C LEU A 234 -9.95 -2.32 1.24
N VAL A 235 -11.05 -2.70 1.91
CA VAL A 235 -11.81 -1.79 2.77
C VAL A 235 -10.98 -1.34 3.97
N THR A 236 -10.21 -2.25 4.58
CA THR A 236 -9.33 -1.90 5.70
C THR A 236 -8.19 -0.98 5.27
N GLY A 237 -7.63 -1.20 4.08
CA GLY A 237 -6.61 -0.35 3.48
C GLY A 237 -7.12 1.06 3.19
N LEU A 238 -8.29 1.17 2.56
CA LEU A 238 -8.95 2.46 2.30
C LEU A 238 -9.28 3.20 3.60
N CYS A 239 -9.78 2.51 4.64
CA CYS A 239 -9.95 3.10 5.97
C CYS A 239 -8.62 3.59 6.57
N GLY A 240 -7.53 2.83 6.39
CA GLY A 240 -6.18 3.23 6.79
C GLY A 240 -5.72 4.51 6.11
N CYS A 241 -5.97 4.62 4.80
CA CYS A 241 -5.65 5.82 4.02
C CYS A 241 -6.51 7.03 4.38
N LEU A 242 -7.82 6.87 4.63
CA LEU A 242 -8.71 7.96 5.06
C LEU A 242 -8.33 8.53 6.43
N ASN A 243 -7.75 7.71 7.30
CA ASN A 243 -7.24 8.14 8.62
C ASN A 243 -5.76 8.55 8.60
N ASP A 244 -5.10 8.57 7.43
CA ASP A 244 -3.66 8.79 7.35
C ASP A 244 -3.24 10.20 7.85
N ALA A 245 -1.99 10.35 8.31
CA ALA A 245 -1.46 11.64 8.72
C ALA A 245 -1.26 12.60 7.53
N VAL A 246 -0.99 12.05 6.34
CA VAL A 246 -0.70 12.81 5.12
C VAL A 246 -2.00 13.14 4.38
N ILE A 247 -2.29 14.44 4.21
CA ILE A 247 -3.51 14.93 3.54
C ILE A 247 -3.62 14.40 2.11
N LEU A 248 -2.51 14.28 1.38
CA LEU A 248 -2.52 13.75 0.00
C LEU A 248 -3.03 12.31 -0.08
N VAL A 249 -2.73 11.48 0.93
CA VAL A 249 -3.25 10.10 0.99
C VAL A 249 -4.77 10.12 1.13
N GLN A 250 -5.29 10.92 2.06
CA GLN A 250 -6.73 11.08 2.26
C GLN A 250 -7.43 11.61 1.00
N ARG A 251 -6.82 12.62 0.35
CA ARG A 251 -7.33 13.24 -0.87
C ARG A 251 -7.45 12.24 -2.02
N ASN A 252 -6.37 11.51 -2.31
CA ASN A 252 -6.36 10.52 -3.37
C ASN A 252 -7.31 9.36 -3.06
N THR A 253 -7.47 8.99 -1.78
CA THR A 253 -8.42 7.96 -1.38
C THR A 253 -9.87 8.38 -1.60
N LEU A 254 -10.24 9.61 -1.22
CA LEU A 254 -11.58 10.14 -1.48
C LEU A 254 -11.86 10.27 -2.99
N GLU A 255 -10.84 10.61 -3.78
CA GLU A 255 -10.94 10.63 -5.24
C GLU A 255 -11.17 9.23 -5.81
N PHE A 256 -10.44 8.23 -5.30
CA PHE A 256 -10.64 6.84 -5.72
C PHE A 256 -12.02 6.32 -5.31
N LEU A 257 -12.50 6.62 -4.10
CA LEU A 257 -13.85 6.27 -3.66
C LEU A 257 -14.93 6.90 -4.53
N LEU A 258 -14.77 8.17 -4.89
CA LEU A 258 -15.70 8.87 -5.77
C LEU A 258 -15.78 8.23 -7.16
N LEU A 259 -14.63 7.83 -7.73
CA LEU A 259 -14.55 7.26 -9.08
C LEU A 259 -14.94 5.79 -9.12
N ALA A 260 -14.43 4.98 -8.20
CA ALA A 260 -14.54 3.53 -8.23
C ALA A 260 -15.70 2.98 -7.38
N PHE A 261 -16.16 3.72 -6.37
CA PHE A 261 -17.20 3.26 -5.45
C PHE A 261 -18.30 4.30 -5.26
N PRO A 262 -18.95 4.78 -6.34
CA PRO A 262 -20.06 5.70 -6.20
C PRO A 262 -21.22 5.02 -5.46
N LEU A 263 -21.87 5.77 -4.57
CA LEU A 263 -22.86 5.20 -3.64
C LEU A 263 -24.11 4.61 -4.33
N HIS A 264 -24.42 5.03 -5.56
CA HIS A 264 -25.56 4.50 -6.31
C HIS A 264 -25.29 3.11 -6.93
N GLU A 265 -24.04 2.71 -7.13
CA GLU A 265 -23.71 1.41 -7.73
C GLU A 265 -23.65 0.26 -6.71
N MET A 266 -23.41 0.57 -5.42
CA MET A 266 -23.34 -0.43 -4.34
C MET A 266 -22.46 -1.65 -4.67
N VAL A 267 -21.30 -1.41 -5.30
CA VAL A 267 -20.31 -2.45 -5.67
C VAL A 267 -19.84 -3.24 -4.44
N LEU A 268 -19.75 -2.57 -3.29
CA LEU A 268 -19.40 -3.18 -2.01
C LEU A 268 -20.65 -3.46 -1.17
N ALA A 269 -20.56 -4.44 -0.28
CA ALA A 269 -21.62 -4.71 0.68
C ALA A 269 -21.90 -3.46 1.54
N LYS A 270 -23.18 -3.19 1.81
CA LYS A 270 -23.63 -2.01 2.56
C LYS A 270 -22.88 -1.80 3.89
N ARG A 271 -22.55 -2.88 4.61
CA ARG A 271 -21.74 -2.84 5.84
C ARG A 271 -20.37 -2.19 5.62
N ASP A 272 -19.72 -2.53 4.52
CA ASP A 272 -18.37 -2.07 4.20
C ASP A 272 -18.40 -0.62 3.68
N VAL A 273 -19.44 -0.26 2.92
CA VAL A 273 -19.71 1.15 2.54
C VAL A 273 -19.94 2.01 3.78
N ILE A 274 -20.75 1.56 4.74
CA ILE A 274 -20.96 2.26 6.02
C ILE A 274 -19.64 2.44 6.77
N LYS A 275 -18.76 1.42 6.78
CA LYS A 275 -17.43 1.51 7.39
C LYS A 275 -16.57 2.59 6.70
N LEU A 276 -16.57 2.64 5.37
CA LEU A 276 -15.85 3.65 4.60
C LEU A 276 -16.39 5.06 4.85
N VAL A 277 -17.71 5.26 4.78
CA VAL A 277 -18.35 6.56 5.06
C VAL A 277 -18.06 7.01 6.49
N LYS A 278 -18.18 6.10 7.47
CA LYS A 278 -17.81 6.37 8.88
C LYS A 278 -16.38 6.90 8.98
N THR A 279 -15.43 6.25 8.31
CA THR A 279 -14.03 6.68 8.34
C THR A 279 -13.81 7.98 7.57
N ALA A 280 -14.46 8.15 6.42
CA ALA A 280 -14.34 9.34 5.58
C ALA A 280 -14.87 10.60 6.28
N LEU A 281 -15.92 10.50 7.11
CA LEU A 281 -16.40 11.63 7.90
C LEU A 281 -15.34 12.23 8.82
N ASN A 282 -14.35 11.45 9.26
CA ASN A 282 -13.25 11.98 10.08
C ASN A 282 -12.38 12.98 9.31
N THR A 283 -12.36 12.95 7.97
CA THR A 283 -11.56 13.90 7.18
C THR A 283 -12.09 15.33 7.31
N ILE A 284 -13.36 15.53 7.67
CA ILE A 284 -13.95 16.84 7.95
C ILE A 284 -13.17 17.56 9.07
N LEU A 285 -12.70 16.81 10.06
CA LEU A 285 -11.98 17.34 11.21
C LEU A 285 -10.62 17.95 10.82
N ARG A 286 -10.08 17.63 9.63
CA ARG A 286 -8.87 18.25 9.09
C ARG A 286 -9.08 19.71 8.69
N ARG A 287 -10.33 20.15 8.48
CA ARG A 287 -10.69 21.49 7.98
C ARG A 287 -10.01 21.82 6.64
N ASP A 288 -9.79 20.80 5.81
CA ASP A 288 -9.20 20.95 4.47
C ASP A 288 -10.31 21.02 3.41
N MET A 289 -10.30 22.09 2.62
CA MET A 289 -11.33 22.33 1.61
C MET A 289 -11.33 21.30 0.48
N SER A 290 -10.15 20.76 0.13
CA SER A 290 -9.98 19.78 -0.94
C SER A 290 -10.56 18.41 -0.53
N LEU A 291 -10.38 18.02 0.74
CA LEU A 291 -10.99 16.83 1.32
C LEU A 291 -12.51 17.00 1.42
N ASN A 292 -12.98 18.10 2.01
CA ASN A 292 -14.40 18.38 2.18
C ASN A 292 -15.14 18.38 0.83
N ARG A 293 -14.57 19.03 -0.20
CA ARG A 293 -15.15 19.03 -1.54
C ARG A 293 -15.32 17.62 -2.10
N ARG A 294 -14.31 16.75 -1.97
CA ARG A 294 -14.39 15.35 -2.49
C ARG A 294 -15.37 14.50 -1.71
N LEU A 295 -15.37 14.60 -0.39
CA LEU A 295 -16.34 13.90 0.47
C LEU A 295 -17.77 14.29 0.12
N TYR A 296 -18.07 15.58 0.02
CA TYR A 296 -19.41 16.04 -0.34
C TYR A 296 -19.78 15.65 -1.77
N SER A 297 -18.84 15.70 -2.72
CA SER A 297 -19.10 15.21 -4.09
C SER A 297 -19.47 13.72 -4.10
N TRP A 298 -18.80 12.91 -3.26
CA TRP A 298 -19.09 11.48 -3.14
C TRP A 298 -20.46 11.20 -2.52
N LEU A 299 -20.83 11.95 -1.47
CA LEU A 299 -22.14 11.84 -0.83
C LEU A 299 -23.28 12.35 -1.72
N LEU A 300 -23.05 13.40 -2.50
CA LEU A 300 -24.10 14.02 -3.34
C LEU A 300 -24.17 13.45 -4.76
N GLY A 301 -23.25 12.53 -5.12
CA GLY A 301 -23.18 12.01 -6.48
C GLY A 301 -22.85 13.08 -7.50
N ALA A 302 -22.21 14.18 -7.09
CA ALA A 302 -21.93 15.29 -7.96
C ALA A 302 -20.89 14.88 -9.01
N ASP A 303 -21.19 15.19 -10.28
CA ASP A 303 -20.24 15.04 -11.37
C ASP A 303 -19.03 15.91 -11.10
N THR A 304 -17.96 15.29 -10.60
CA THR A 304 -16.66 15.86 -10.87
C THR A 304 -16.50 15.93 -12.38
N SER A 305 -15.80 16.94 -12.90
CA SER A 305 -15.45 17.04 -14.32
C SER A 305 -14.76 15.78 -14.90
N LEU A 306 -14.42 14.79 -14.06
CA LEU A 306 -13.97 13.45 -14.42
C LEU A 306 -15.12 12.48 -14.80
N GLY A 307 -16.31 12.60 -14.20
CA GLY A 307 -17.50 11.78 -14.50
C GLY A 307 -18.22 12.17 -15.79
N LYS A 308 -18.10 13.43 -16.23
CA LYS A 308 -18.62 13.89 -17.54
C LYS A 308 -18.06 13.11 -18.74
N HIS A 309 -16.89 12.48 -18.61
CA HIS A 309 -16.35 11.63 -19.68
C HIS A 309 -17.05 10.26 -19.80
N LEU A 310 -17.79 9.82 -18.77
CA LEU A 310 -18.64 8.63 -18.80
C LEU A 310 -20.04 8.92 -19.38
N GLU A 311 -20.53 10.16 -19.25
CA GLU A 311 -21.81 10.58 -19.84
C GLU A 311 -21.82 10.51 -21.39
N ASP A 312 -20.64 10.57 -22.01
CA ASP A 312 -20.48 10.51 -23.48
C ASP A 312 -20.54 9.06 -24.03
N ILE A 313 -20.66 8.05 -23.15
CA ILE A 313 -20.81 6.63 -23.52
C ILE A 313 -22.22 6.15 -23.17
N GLY A 314 -23.22 6.73 -23.83
CA GLY A 314 -24.40 6.00 -24.29
C GLY A 314 -25.47 5.60 -23.27
N HIS A 315 -25.57 6.23 -22.10
CA HIS A 315 -26.76 6.11 -21.26
C HIS A 315 -27.30 7.48 -20.85
N ASP A 316 -28.52 7.78 -21.32
CA ASP A 316 -29.40 8.83 -20.80
C ASP A 316 -29.61 8.61 -19.29
N ARG A 317 -28.67 9.07 -18.46
CA ARG A 317 -28.95 9.34 -17.05
C ARG A 317 -29.35 10.80 -16.99
N GLU A 318 -30.64 11.05 -16.86
CA GLU A 318 -31.16 12.36 -16.45
C GLU A 318 -30.28 12.85 -15.30
N SER A 319 -29.70 14.04 -15.44
CA SER A 319 -28.89 14.69 -14.40
C SER A 319 -29.72 14.75 -13.11
N SER A 320 -29.56 13.76 -12.24
CA SER A 320 -30.37 13.64 -11.04
C SER A 320 -30.00 14.80 -10.13
N ASP A 321 -30.99 15.61 -9.75
CA ASP A 321 -30.81 16.68 -8.75
C ASP A 321 -30.02 16.13 -7.54
N PRO A 322 -28.92 16.79 -7.12
CA PRO A 322 -28.10 16.31 -5.99
C PRO A 322 -28.89 15.97 -4.72
N ASN A 323 -30.02 16.65 -4.48
CA ASN A 323 -30.90 16.32 -3.36
C ASN A 323 -31.57 14.96 -3.54
N SER A 324 -32.07 14.66 -4.74
CA SER A 324 -32.68 13.36 -5.08
C SER A 324 -31.65 12.25 -4.97
N TYR A 325 -30.44 12.46 -5.50
CA TYR A 325 -29.35 11.49 -5.37
C TYR A 325 -29.04 11.18 -3.91
N PHE A 326 -28.86 12.21 -3.09
CA PHE A 326 -28.53 12.05 -1.68
C PHE A 326 -29.62 11.27 -0.93
N GLU A 327 -30.88 11.63 -1.13
CA GLU A 327 -32.02 11.00 -0.46
C GLU A 327 -32.12 9.51 -0.81
N ILE A 328 -31.87 9.13 -2.07
CA ILE A 328 -32.00 7.75 -2.55
C ILE A 328 -30.78 6.89 -2.17
N HIS A 329 -29.56 7.40 -2.35
CA HIS A 329 -28.35 6.56 -2.32
C HIS A 329 -27.47 6.75 -1.09
N SER A 330 -27.49 7.93 -0.47
CA SER A 330 -26.45 8.33 0.50
C SER A 330 -26.98 8.52 1.92
N LYS A 331 -28.22 9.00 2.07
CA LYS A 331 -28.83 9.37 3.35
C LYS A 331 -28.76 8.24 4.38
N GLU A 332 -29.27 7.06 4.03
CA GLU A 332 -29.33 5.93 4.97
C GLU A 332 -27.93 5.47 5.42
N VAL A 333 -26.98 5.43 4.49
CA VAL A 333 -25.58 5.06 4.76
C VAL A 333 -24.92 6.09 5.66
N LEU A 334 -25.11 7.39 5.37
CA LEU A 334 -24.55 8.49 6.16
C LEU A 334 -25.09 8.47 7.59
N ILE A 335 -26.41 8.33 7.76
CA ILE A 335 -27.06 8.24 9.07
C ILE A 335 -26.52 7.05 9.85
N SER A 336 -26.45 5.87 9.22
CA SER A 336 -25.91 4.65 9.85
C SER A 336 -24.46 4.83 10.30
N ALA A 337 -23.62 5.42 9.43
CA ALA A 337 -22.23 5.73 9.74
C ALA A 337 -22.11 6.72 10.90
N PHE A 338 -22.90 7.80 10.91
CA PHE A 338 -22.88 8.81 11.96
C PHE A 338 -23.34 8.25 13.31
N LYS A 339 -24.38 7.39 13.34
CA LYS A 339 -24.79 6.69 14.56
C LYS A 339 -23.69 5.80 15.13
N LEU A 340 -22.87 5.17 14.26
CA LEU A 340 -21.69 4.42 14.71
C LEU A 340 -20.59 5.33 15.28
N ILE A 341 -20.43 6.56 14.76
CA ILE A 341 -19.51 7.56 15.32
C ILE A 341 -19.96 7.96 16.73
N LEU A 342 -21.24 8.33 16.90
CA LEU A 342 -21.83 8.64 18.22
C LEU A 342 -21.68 7.48 19.22
N LYS A 343 -21.96 6.25 18.80
CA LYS A 343 -21.80 5.08 19.67
C LYS A 343 -20.34 4.89 20.10
N SER A 344 -19.39 5.07 19.18
CA SER A 344 -17.96 4.94 19.48
C SER A 344 -17.49 6.06 20.42
N SER A 345 -18.05 7.26 20.30
CA SER A 345 -17.61 8.41 21.06
C SER A 345 -17.96 8.33 22.55
N VAL A 346 -19.12 7.77 22.89
CA VAL A 346 -19.56 7.53 24.28
C VAL A 346 -18.68 6.50 24.98
N THR A 347 -18.16 5.53 24.24
CA THR A 347 -17.29 4.47 24.79
C THR A 347 -15.84 4.90 24.96
N SER A 348 -15.44 6.05 24.41
CA SER A 348 -14.09 6.59 24.51
C SER A 348 -13.86 7.26 25.88
N ASN A 349 -12.65 7.15 26.40
CA ASN A 349 -12.22 7.85 27.62
C ASN A 349 -10.88 8.59 27.37
N PRO A 350 -10.85 9.93 27.35
CA PRO A 350 -11.98 10.86 27.52
C PRO A 350 -13.01 10.74 26.38
N VAL A 351 -14.22 11.25 26.63
CA VAL A 351 -15.33 11.23 25.65
C VAL A 351 -14.90 11.94 24.38
N ASP A 352 -15.12 11.31 23.22
CA ASP A 352 -14.77 11.92 21.94
C ASP A 352 -15.82 12.97 21.53
N LEU A 353 -15.36 14.21 21.34
CA LEU A 353 -16.19 15.35 20.93
C LEU A 353 -16.20 15.55 19.40
N SER A 354 -15.49 14.72 18.65
CA SER A 354 -15.49 14.74 17.18
C SER A 354 -16.88 14.65 16.52
N PRO A 355 -17.87 13.88 17.04
CA PRO A 355 -19.17 13.74 16.36
C PRO A 355 -19.91 15.07 16.22
N TYR A 356 -19.85 15.93 17.26
CA TYR A 356 -20.50 17.24 17.24
C TYR A 356 -19.91 18.15 16.16
N ARG A 357 -18.57 18.16 16.01
CA ARG A 357 -17.87 18.95 14.99
C ARG A 357 -18.13 18.44 13.57
N ILE A 358 -18.21 17.12 13.41
CA ILE A 358 -18.59 16.50 12.13
C ILE A 358 -19.99 16.96 11.75
N LEU A 359 -20.96 16.85 12.68
CA LEU A 359 -22.34 17.22 12.40
C LEU A 359 -22.51 18.70 12.08
N ILE A 360 -21.87 19.60 12.83
CA ILE A 360 -21.89 21.04 12.50
C ILE A 360 -21.49 21.26 11.04
N SER A 361 -20.38 20.63 10.61
CA SER A 361 -19.94 20.78 9.22
C SER A 361 -20.89 20.14 8.19
N LEU A 362 -21.63 19.08 8.55
CA LEU A 362 -22.65 18.49 7.69
C LEU A 362 -23.90 19.40 7.60
N LEU A 363 -24.24 20.10 8.68
CA LEU A 363 -25.36 21.04 8.71
C LEU A 363 -25.10 22.29 7.86
N ASP A 364 -23.84 22.71 7.72
CA ASP A 364 -23.45 23.80 6.81
C ASP A 364 -23.70 23.47 5.33
N LYS A 365 -24.03 22.22 4.98
CA LYS A 365 -24.43 21.79 3.63
C LYS A 365 -25.92 21.53 3.58
N ALA A 366 -26.68 22.46 3.01
CA ALA A 366 -28.14 22.41 2.97
C ALA A 366 -28.69 21.09 2.40
N GLU A 367 -28.06 20.57 1.34
CA GLU A 367 -28.44 19.32 0.66
C GLU A 367 -28.33 18.08 1.58
N ILE A 368 -27.48 18.15 2.61
CA ILE A 368 -27.23 17.06 3.57
C ILE A 368 -27.90 17.37 4.90
N GLY A 369 -27.58 18.50 5.50
CA GLY A 369 -27.95 18.89 6.86
C GLY A 369 -29.44 18.83 7.13
N GLN A 370 -30.25 19.45 6.27
CA GLN A 370 -31.71 19.49 6.41
C GLN A 370 -32.35 18.10 6.29
N ARG A 371 -31.68 17.16 5.60
CA ARG A 371 -32.22 15.83 5.30
C ARG A 371 -31.92 14.79 6.36
N ILE A 372 -30.87 14.99 7.15
CA ILE A 372 -30.43 14.01 8.16
C ILE A 372 -30.78 14.41 9.59
N LEU A 373 -31.05 15.70 9.84
CA LEU A 373 -31.16 16.25 11.20
C LEU A 373 -32.21 15.49 12.03
N ASP A 374 -33.41 15.31 11.51
CA ASP A 374 -34.52 14.63 12.20
C ASP A 374 -34.17 13.17 12.55
N ASP A 375 -33.43 12.49 11.67
CA ASP A 375 -33.06 11.08 11.82
C ASP A 375 -31.95 10.84 12.86
N VAL A 376 -31.16 11.87 13.18
CA VAL A 376 -30.03 11.79 14.12
C VAL A 376 -30.26 12.52 15.44
N LEU A 377 -31.25 13.43 15.50
CA LEU A 377 -31.51 14.28 16.67
C LEU A 377 -31.71 13.47 17.96
N CYS A 378 -32.55 12.43 17.91
CA CYS A 378 -32.79 11.58 19.08
C CYS A 378 -31.52 10.85 19.54
N ASP A 379 -30.66 10.42 18.61
CA ASP A 379 -29.40 9.74 18.94
C ASP A 379 -28.39 10.70 19.58
N ILE A 380 -28.37 11.97 19.15
CA ILE A 380 -27.54 13.02 19.75
C ILE A 380 -28.00 13.30 21.18
N ILE A 381 -29.29 13.52 21.40
CA ILE A 381 -29.85 13.76 22.74
C ILE A 381 -29.56 12.58 23.67
N ARG A 382 -29.74 11.36 23.18
CA ARG A 382 -29.41 10.14 23.93
C ARG A 382 -27.92 10.08 24.29
N THR A 383 -27.04 10.40 23.35
CA THR A 383 -25.58 10.43 23.56
C THR A 383 -25.19 11.46 24.62
N ILE A 384 -25.76 12.67 24.58
CA ILE A 384 -25.55 13.71 25.59
C ILE A 384 -26.01 13.24 26.97
N SER A 385 -27.18 12.60 27.04
CA SER A 385 -27.73 12.06 28.30
C SER A 385 -26.86 10.94 28.88
N LEU A 386 -26.26 10.08 28.05
CA LEU A 386 -25.34 9.04 28.50
C LEU A 386 -24.01 9.61 29.02
N CYS A 387 -23.59 10.78 28.51
CA CYS A 387 -22.42 11.51 28.97
C CYS A 387 -22.73 12.59 30.02
N ASN A 388 -23.85 12.46 30.74
CA ASN A 388 -24.32 13.46 31.68
C ASN A 388 -23.24 13.82 32.71
N GLY A 389 -23.09 15.12 33.00
CA GLY A 389 -22.06 15.67 33.88
C GLY A 389 -20.73 16.00 33.22
N ASN A 390 -20.49 15.62 31.95
CA ASN A 390 -19.31 16.06 31.21
C ASN A 390 -19.52 17.49 30.65
N LEU A 391 -18.81 18.46 31.21
CA LEU A 391 -18.92 19.87 30.84
C LEU A 391 -18.50 20.15 29.38
N GLU A 392 -17.54 19.40 28.84
CA GLU A 392 -17.08 19.59 27.45
C GLU A 392 -18.10 19.08 26.43
N VAL A 393 -18.78 17.98 26.77
CA VAL A 393 -19.92 17.47 25.99
C VAL A 393 -21.06 18.49 25.99
N GLN A 394 -21.41 19.07 27.14
CA GLN A 394 -22.44 20.11 27.23
C GLN A 394 -22.10 21.34 26.39
N LYS A 395 -20.85 21.81 26.44
CA LYS A 395 -20.40 22.95 25.62
C LYS A 395 -20.48 22.63 24.12
N SER A 396 -20.04 21.45 23.71
CA SER A 396 -20.07 21.02 22.30
C SER A 396 -21.50 20.84 21.78
N ALA A 397 -22.39 20.29 22.62
CA ALA A 397 -23.81 20.15 22.33
C ALA A 397 -24.51 21.51 22.21
N ASN A 398 -24.25 22.45 23.14
CA ASN A 398 -24.82 23.80 23.06
C ASN A 398 -24.39 24.52 21.79
N LEU A 399 -23.12 24.37 21.38
CA LEU A 399 -22.65 24.92 20.11
C LEU A 399 -23.41 24.29 18.93
N LEU A 400 -23.56 22.96 18.91
CA LEU A 400 -24.34 22.28 17.87
C LEU A 400 -25.79 22.77 17.83
N PHE A 401 -26.48 22.86 18.96
CA PHE A 401 -27.88 23.32 18.98
C PHE A 401 -28.02 24.78 18.55
N SER A 402 -26.99 25.61 18.78
CA SER A 402 -27.00 27.00 18.29
C SER A 402 -26.91 27.12 16.77
N THR A 403 -26.48 26.07 16.05
CA THR A 403 -26.46 26.05 14.58
C THR A 403 -27.77 25.57 13.97
N PHE A 404 -28.75 25.18 14.79
CA PHE A 404 -30.06 24.78 14.26
C PHE A 404 -30.85 26.05 13.94
N ASP A 405 -31.06 26.31 12.64
CA ASP A 405 -31.99 27.35 12.23
C ASP A 405 -33.42 26.87 12.51
N PRO A 406 -34.20 27.58 13.34
CA PRO A 406 -35.62 27.28 13.51
C PRO A 406 -36.32 27.63 12.20
N SER A 407 -36.60 26.61 11.40
CA SER A 407 -37.53 26.72 10.28
C SER A 407 -38.95 26.74 10.87
N TYR A 408 -39.52 27.94 10.97
CA TYR A 408 -40.92 28.14 11.32
C TYR A 408 -41.86 27.86 10.15
#